data_AF-A0A933PJB5-F1
#
_entry.id   AF-A0A933PJB5-F1
#
_cell.length_a   1.000
_cell.length_b   1.000
_cell.length_c   1.000
_cell.angle_alpha   90.00
_cell.angle_beta   90.00
_cell.angle_gamma   90.00
#
_symmetry.space_group_name_H-M   'P 1'
#
loop_
_entity.id
_entity.type
_entity.pdbx_description
1 polymer ?
#
loop_
_entity_poly.entity_id
_entity_poly.type
_entity_poly.pdbx_seq_one_letter_code
_entity_poly.pdbx_strand_id
1 'polypeptide(L)'
;MRDYVRVQELRDASIALNSPDSYFTADDDKLTAPHKQAFFQAIEQDLAGLDESAWEALKEEALPRLSATIPDRGWEQFFSILNQARGYNFLAARGYSNIEFIPRTKSKTPDLKAMSGDETVLCEVKTIHISQDEVNRRLVGGVIDGVPNISPEFVTKLHRVINEAKTQMESFDSDLHTKYIAYLVINFDDILHECASQYEIQIRENLSRNPTEGVEVILDIKPPYYSAIRL
;
A
#
# COMPACT_ATOMS: atom_id res chain seq x y z
N MET A 1 -20.44 3.57 18.76
CA MET A 1 -20.13 3.70 17.32
C MET A 1 -18.62 3.74 17.22
N ARG A 2 -17.99 2.88 16.40
CA ARG A 2 -16.58 3.10 16.05
C ARG A 2 -16.59 4.21 15.01
N ASP A 3 -15.89 5.30 15.29
CA ASP A 3 -15.81 6.42 14.36
C ASP A 3 -14.67 6.15 13.38
N TYR A 4 -15.02 5.96 12.11
CA TYR A 4 -14.05 5.85 11.02
C TYR A 4 -13.94 7.21 10.36
N VAL A 5 -13.42 8.21 11.06
CA VAL A 5 -13.50 9.62 10.66
C VAL A 5 -12.93 9.82 9.26
N ARG A 6 -11.70 9.35 9.01
CA ARG A 6 -11.04 9.55 7.71
C ARG A 6 -11.64 8.69 6.61
N VAL A 7 -12.06 7.46 6.92
CA VAL A 7 -12.78 6.62 5.95
C VAL A 7 -14.16 7.19 5.60
N GLN A 8 -14.87 7.78 6.57
CA GLN A 8 -16.15 8.46 6.35
C GLN A 8 -15.98 9.69 5.47
N GLU A 9 -14.92 10.49 5.69
CA GLU A 9 -14.60 11.60 4.78
C GLU A 9 -14.41 11.13 3.34
N LEU A 10 -13.71 10.01 3.10
CA LEU A 10 -13.55 9.42 1.76
C LEU A 10 -14.90 8.97 1.18
N ARG A 11 -15.75 8.35 1.99
CA ARG A 11 -17.11 7.95 1.59
C ARG A 11 -17.95 9.17 1.21
N ASP A 12 -17.97 10.20 2.04
CA ASP A 12 -18.82 11.37 1.82
C ASP A 12 -18.34 12.16 0.60
N ALA A 13 -17.02 12.27 0.40
CA ALA A 13 -16.45 12.83 -0.82
C ALA A 13 -16.80 11.99 -2.06
N SER A 14 -16.75 10.66 -1.96
CA SER A 14 -17.18 9.74 -3.02
C SER A 14 -18.65 9.96 -3.42
N ILE A 15 -19.52 10.09 -2.43
CA ILE A 15 -20.96 10.33 -2.64
C ILE A 15 -21.18 11.70 -3.29
N ALA A 16 -20.45 12.73 -2.86
CA ALA A 16 -20.52 14.07 -3.44
C ALA A 16 -20.08 14.11 -4.92
N LEU A 17 -19.16 13.24 -5.33
CA LEU A 17 -18.75 13.08 -6.74
C LEU A 17 -19.85 12.45 -7.61
N ASN A 18 -20.87 11.82 -6.99
CA ASN A 18 -22.04 11.22 -7.66
C ASN A 18 -21.69 10.27 -8.82
N SER A 19 -20.60 9.51 -8.68
CA SER A 19 -20.16 8.56 -9.68
C SER A 19 -20.66 7.14 -9.33
N PRO A 20 -21.45 6.49 -10.20
CA PRO A 20 -22.07 5.19 -9.92
C PRO A 20 -21.05 4.05 -9.79
N ASP A 21 -19.84 4.23 -10.34
CA ASP A 21 -18.76 3.23 -10.32
C ASP A 21 -17.80 3.43 -9.13
N SER A 22 -18.17 4.26 -8.17
CA SER A 22 -17.33 4.55 -7.01
C SER A 22 -17.33 3.42 -6.00
N TYR A 23 -16.20 3.24 -5.30
CA TYR A 23 -16.09 2.23 -4.25
C TYR A 23 -17.16 2.40 -3.17
N PHE A 24 -17.39 3.65 -2.74
CA PHE A 24 -18.48 4.02 -1.84
C PHE A 24 -19.64 4.62 -2.62
N THR A 25 -20.84 4.07 -2.42
CA THR A 25 -22.09 4.59 -2.97
C THR A 25 -23.01 5.04 -1.83
N ALA A 26 -24.01 5.88 -2.15
CA ALA A 26 -24.93 6.43 -1.14
C ALA A 26 -25.70 5.33 -0.39
N ASP A 27 -26.03 4.24 -1.09
CA ASP A 27 -26.80 3.11 -0.56
C ASP A 27 -25.92 1.98 0.00
N ASP A 28 -24.60 2.18 0.10
CA ASP A 28 -23.68 1.14 0.57
C ASP A 28 -23.69 0.99 2.09
N ASP A 29 -23.62 -0.26 2.54
CA ASP A 29 -23.52 -0.65 3.94
C ASP A 29 -22.11 -1.11 4.33
N LYS A 30 -21.11 -0.87 3.46
CA LYS A 30 -19.77 -1.49 3.56
C LYS A 30 -19.10 -1.17 4.89
N LEU A 31 -19.26 0.05 5.38
CA LEU A 31 -18.69 0.49 6.67
C LEU A 31 -19.35 -0.21 7.88
N THR A 32 -20.57 -0.73 7.72
CA THR A 32 -21.31 -1.42 8.78
C THR A 32 -21.25 -2.94 8.65
N ALA A 33 -20.91 -3.47 7.48
CA ALA A 33 -20.81 -4.89 7.18
C ALA A 33 -19.82 -5.60 8.14
N PRO A 34 -20.25 -6.58 8.96
CA PRO A 34 -19.39 -7.20 9.98
C PRO A 34 -18.09 -7.78 9.45
N HIS A 35 -18.12 -8.38 8.25
CA HIS A 35 -16.95 -8.98 7.62
C HIS A 35 -15.92 -7.95 7.10
N LYS A 36 -16.25 -6.65 7.05
CA LYS A 36 -15.35 -5.56 6.63
C LYS A 36 -14.88 -4.68 7.79
N GLN A 37 -15.41 -4.85 8.99
CA GLN A 37 -15.08 -3.98 10.12
C GLN A 37 -13.59 -4.00 10.48
N ALA A 38 -12.96 -5.18 10.47
CA ALA A 38 -11.53 -5.30 10.75
C ALA A 38 -10.66 -4.62 9.68
N PHE A 39 -11.10 -4.69 8.42
CA PHE A 39 -10.44 -4.02 7.30
C PHE A 39 -10.50 -2.50 7.42
N PHE A 40 -11.69 -1.93 7.57
CA PHE A 40 -11.84 -0.48 7.70
C PHE A 40 -11.24 0.05 8.99
N GLN A 41 -11.24 -0.74 10.07
CA GLN A 41 -10.52 -0.37 11.29
C GLN A 41 -9.02 -0.31 11.07
N ALA A 42 -8.43 -1.25 10.33
CA ALA A 42 -7.00 -1.23 10.03
C ALA A 42 -6.64 -0.02 9.15
N ILE A 43 -7.48 0.29 8.13
CA ILE A 43 -7.29 1.49 7.31
C ILE A 43 -7.41 2.75 8.16
N GLU A 44 -8.47 2.88 8.96
CA GLU A 44 -8.67 4.06 9.80
C GLU A 44 -7.49 4.27 10.76
N GLN A 45 -6.94 3.21 11.35
CA GLN A 45 -5.77 3.30 12.21
C GLN A 45 -4.54 3.84 11.45
N ASP A 46 -4.34 3.41 10.21
CA ASP A 46 -3.24 3.91 9.39
C ASP A 46 -3.50 5.38 8.99
N LEU A 47 -4.73 5.76 8.64
CA LEU A 47 -5.08 7.14 8.25
C LEU A 47 -5.07 8.12 9.43
N ALA A 48 -5.46 7.68 10.62
CA ALA A 48 -5.48 8.50 11.83
C ALA A 48 -4.08 8.88 12.34
N GLY A 49 -3.02 8.23 11.83
CA GLY A 49 -1.63 8.59 12.12
C GLY A 49 -1.11 9.80 11.34
N LEU A 50 -1.85 10.25 10.31
CA LEU A 50 -1.50 11.42 9.51
C LEU A 50 -1.86 12.71 10.24
N ASP A 51 -1.00 13.72 10.17
CA ASP A 51 -1.40 15.09 10.48
C ASP A 51 -2.40 15.62 9.44
N GLU A 52 -3.03 16.76 9.73
CA GLU A 52 -4.08 17.33 8.86
C GLU A 52 -3.57 17.64 7.45
N SER A 53 -2.35 18.16 7.31
CA SER A 53 -1.78 18.51 6.02
C SER A 53 -1.44 17.28 5.18
N ALA A 54 -0.89 16.25 5.82
CA ALA A 54 -0.58 14.97 5.22
C ALA A 54 -1.86 14.23 4.80
N TRP A 55 -2.91 14.30 5.62
CA TRP A 55 -4.22 13.75 5.29
C TRP A 55 -4.83 14.41 4.06
N GLU A 56 -4.88 15.75 4.00
CA GLU A 56 -5.45 16.46 2.85
C GLU A 56 -4.71 16.13 1.55
N ALA A 57 -3.37 16.05 1.59
CA ALA A 57 -2.57 15.66 0.44
C ALA A 57 -2.87 14.23 -0.04
N LEU A 58 -2.94 13.26 0.90
CA LEU A 58 -3.27 11.88 0.55
C LEU A 58 -4.70 11.75 0.02
N LYS A 59 -5.65 12.45 0.64
CA LYS A 59 -7.05 12.49 0.21
C LYS A 59 -7.16 13.03 -1.22
N GLU A 60 -6.49 14.13 -1.54
CA GLU A 60 -6.47 14.70 -2.90
C GLU A 60 -5.95 13.69 -3.94
N GLU A 61 -4.90 12.92 -3.62
CA GLU A 61 -4.39 11.86 -4.51
C GLU A 61 -5.35 10.67 -4.63
N ALA A 62 -6.03 10.29 -3.54
CA ALA A 62 -6.89 9.12 -3.48
C ALA A 62 -8.24 9.31 -4.17
N LEU A 63 -8.85 10.50 -4.06
CA LEU A 63 -10.22 10.75 -4.55
C LEU A 63 -10.43 10.41 -6.04
N PRO A 64 -9.53 10.79 -6.98
CA PRO A 64 -9.68 10.42 -8.39
C PRO A 64 -9.67 8.91 -8.66
N ARG A 65 -9.22 8.08 -7.71
CA ARG A 65 -9.17 6.62 -7.84
C ARG A 65 -10.38 5.90 -7.28
N LEU A 66 -11.25 6.61 -6.55
CA LEU A 66 -12.48 6.04 -6.01
C LEU A 66 -13.42 5.53 -7.09
N SER A 67 -13.47 6.19 -8.25
CA SER A 67 -14.34 5.82 -9.38
C SER A 67 -13.61 5.10 -10.51
N ALA A 68 -12.34 4.75 -10.33
CA ALA A 68 -11.57 4.08 -11.37
C ALA A 68 -11.32 2.63 -10.95
N THR A 69 -12.07 1.72 -11.57
CA THR A 69 -11.94 0.27 -11.39
C THR A 69 -11.01 -0.32 -12.44
N ILE A 70 -10.21 -1.30 -12.04
CA ILE A 70 -9.42 -2.13 -12.95
C ILE A 70 -10.16 -3.46 -13.15
N PRO A 71 -10.32 -3.95 -14.40
CA PRO A 71 -10.84 -5.29 -14.64
C PRO A 71 -10.11 -6.33 -13.78
N ASP A 72 -10.87 -7.22 -13.14
CA ASP A 72 -10.39 -8.30 -12.25
C ASP A 72 -9.69 -7.88 -10.95
N ARG A 73 -9.45 -6.57 -10.75
CA ARG A 73 -8.73 -6.01 -9.58
C ARG A 73 -9.52 -4.94 -8.82
N GLY A 74 -10.69 -4.53 -9.33
CA GLY A 74 -11.59 -3.60 -8.67
C GLY A 74 -10.88 -2.28 -8.33
N TRP A 75 -10.97 -1.88 -7.05
CA TRP A 75 -10.40 -0.63 -6.55
C TRP A 75 -9.01 -0.81 -5.90
N GLU A 76 -8.24 -1.84 -6.28
CA GLU A 76 -6.89 -2.09 -5.76
C GLU A 76 -5.99 -0.83 -5.80
N GLN A 77 -6.09 -0.01 -6.85
CA GLN A 77 -5.31 1.23 -6.97
C GLN A 77 -5.64 2.27 -5.89
N PHE A 78 -6.90 2.37 -5.47
CA PHE A 78 -7.32 3.30 -4.41
C PHE A 78 -6.72 2.87 -3.07
N PHE A 79 -6.80 1.58 -2.74
CA PHE A 79 -6.19 1.05 -1.52
C PHE A 79 -4.66 1.08 -1.54
N SER A 80 -4.03 0.94 -2.71
CA SER A 80 -2.59 1.15 -2.87
C SER A 80 -2.16 2.58 -2.53
N ILE A 81 -3.00 3.58 -2.85
CA ILE A 81 -2.73 4.98 -2.43
C ILE A 81 -2.89 5.08 -0.91
N LEU A 82 -3.97 4.54 -0.33
CA LEU A 82 -4.15 4.60 1.13
C LEU A 82 -3.00 3.93 1.90
N ASN A 83 -2.36 2.91 1.32
CA ASN A 83 -1.16 2.29 1.90
C ASN A 83 0.02 3.26 2.05
N GLN A 84 0.06 4.38 1.33
CA GLN A 84 1.12 5.38 1.52
C GLN A 84 1.09 5.99 2.93
N ALA A 85 -0.06 6.01 3.61
CA ALA A 85 -0.16 6.39 5.01
C ALA A 85 0.70 5.52 5.94
N ARG A 86 0.91 4.25 5.57
CA ARG A 86 1.79 3.34 6.30
C ARG A 86 3.25 3.77 6.21
N GLY A 87 3.68 4.21 5.02
CA GLY A 87 4.99 4.80 4.80
C GLY A 87 5.18 6.05 5.68
N TYR A 88 4.19 6.95 5.70
CA TYR A 88 4.21 8.13 6.56
C TYR A 88 4.34 7.74 8.05
N ASN A 89 3.47 6.86 8.55
CA ASN A 89 3.46 6.46 9.95
C ASN A 89 4.75 5.75 10.36
N PHE A 90 5.31 4.96 9.45
CA PHE A 90 6.59 4.33 9.65
C PHE A 90 7.72 5.37 9.78
N LEU A 91 7.72 6.40 8.93
CA LEU A 91 8.73 7.46 9.02
C LEU A 91 8.59 8.21 10.36
N ALA A 92 7.36 8.55 10.74
CA ALA A 92 7.06 9.22 12.00
C ALA A 92 7.50 8.38 13.21
N ALA A 93 7.19 7.07 13.20
CA ALA A 93 7.56 6.14 14.26
C ALA A 93 9.08 5.97 14.40
N ARG A 94 9.85 6.22 13.34
CA ARG A 94 11.32 6.22 13.36
C ARG A 94 11.94 7.54 13.77
N GLY A 95 11.14 8.56 14.04
CA GLY A 95 11.59 9.88 14.46
C GLY A 95 12.10 10.75 13.32
N TYR A 96 11.76 10.42 12.07
CA TYR A 96 11.97 11.36 10.97
C TYR A 96 11.06 12.59 11.15
N SER A 97 11.51 13.74 10.66
CA SER A 97 10.82 15.02 10.79
C SER A 97 10.44 15.58 9.43
N ASN A 98 9.59 16.62 9.40
CA ASN A 98 9.13 17.29 8.17
C ASN A 98 8.64 16.29 7.10
N ILE A 99 7.82 15.33 7.53
CA ILE A 99 7.30 14.27 6.66
C ILE A 99 6.19 14.86 5.82
N GLU A 100 6.34 14.78 4.50
CA GLU A 100 5.38 15.35 3.55
C GLU A 100 5.16 14.39 2.39
N PHE A 101 3.92 14.33 1.90
CA PHE A 101 3.61 13.72 0.61
C PHE A 101 4.17 14.58 -0.53
N ILE A 102 4.81 13.96 -1.50
CA ILE A 102 5.34 14.66 -2.68
C ILE A 102 4.24 14.69 -3.75
N PRO A 103 3.78 15.88 -4.18
CA PRO A 103 2.74 15.98 -5.21
C PRO A 103 3.16 15.28 -6.50
N ARG A 104 2.21 14.56 -7.10
CA ARG A 104 2.44 13.90 -8.40
C ARG A 104 2.65 14.94 -9.49
N THR A 105 3.64 14.70 -10.33
CA THR A 105 3.89 15.49 -11.55
C THR A 105 3.77 14.62 -12.80
N LYS A 106 4.06 15.17 -13.98
CA LYS A 106 4.16 14.38 -15.21
C LYS A 106 5.31 13.37 -15.18
N SER A 107 6.32 13.62 -14.35
CA SER A 107 7.42 12.71 -14.09
C SER A 107 7.13 11.83 -12.89
N LYS A 108 7.76 10.66 -12.80
CA LYS A 108 7.64 9.81 -11.61
C LYS A 108 8.26 10.53 -10.41
N THR A 109 7.48 10.68 -9.35
CA THR A 109 7.90 11.26 -8.06
C THR A 109 7.80 10.21 -6.98
N PRO A 110 8.71 10.17 -5.99
CA PRO A 110 8.50 9.35 -4.81
C PRO A 110 7.20 9.74 -4.10
N ASP A 111 6.71 8.88 -3.21
CA ASP A 111 5.48 9.18 -2.47
C ASP A 111 5.72 10.18 -1.33
N LEU A 112 6.83 10.03 -0.60
CA LEU A 112 7.10 10.77 0.64
C LEU A 112 8.51 11.35 0.67
N LYS A 113 8.65 12.50 1.31
CA LYS A 113 9.92 13.07 1.74
C LYS A 113 9.91 13.26 3.27
N ALA A 114 11.07 13.18 3.90
CA ALA A 114 11.27 13.52 5.30
C ALA A 114 12.73 13.96 5.54
N MET A 115 13.04 14.33 6.77
CA MET A 115 14.36 14.76 7.23
C MET A 115 14.88 13.88 8.38
N SER A 116 16.17 13.55 8.31
CA SER A 116 16.94 12.87 9.35
C SER A 116 18.11 13.77 9.78
N GLY A 117 17.86 14.73 10.67
CA GLY A 117 18.79 15.84 10.86
C GLY A 117 18.86 16.68 9.59
N ASP A 118 20.04 16.79 8.99
CA ASP A 118 20.27 17.54 7.75
C ASP A 118 20.16 16.66 6.48
N GLU A 119 19.96 15.34 6.64
CA GLU A 119 19.84 14.41 5.51
C GLU A 119 18.39 14.32 5.01
N THR A 120 18.20 14.41 3.70
CA THR A 120 16.92 14.12 3.05
C THR A 120 16.66 12.62 3.06
N VAL A 121 15.41 12.24 3.34
CA VAL A 121 14.93 10.86 3.24
C VAL A 121 13.79 10.83 2.23
N LEU A 122 13.92 10.00 1.20
CA LEU A 122 12.82 9.71 0.27
C LEU A 122 12.28 8.31 0.58
N CYS A 123 10.95 8.19 0.57
CA CYS A 123 10.28 6.92 0.74
C CYS A 123 9.27 6.68 -0.38
N GLU A 124 9.41 5.53 -1.02
CA GLU A 124 8.47 5.03 -2.02
C GLU A 124 7.71 3.83 -1.46
N VAL A 125 6.38 3.90 -1.49
CA VAL A 125 5.48 2.88 -0.98
C VAL A 125 4.95 2.06 -2.16
N LYS A 126 5.30 0.77 -2.19
CA LYS A 126 4.83 -0.16 -3.23
C LYS A 126 3.98 -1.25 -2.64
N THR A 127 2.84 -1.51 -3.26
CA THR A 127 2.01 -2.67 -2.93
C THR A 127 2.31 -3.81 -3.91
N ILE A 128 2.81 -4.94 -3.40
CA ILE A 128 2.95 -6.17 -4.17
C ILE A 128 1.64 -6.94 -4.05
N HIS A 129 0.81 -6.84 -5.08
CA HIS A 129 -0.47 -7.56 -5.15
C HIS A 129 -0.27 -9.06 -5.44
N ILE A 130 -1.30 -9.84 -5.11
CA ILE A 130 -1.46 -11.24 -5.50
C ILE A 130 -1.25 -11.47 -7.01
N SER A 131 -0.78 -12.66 -7.37
CA SER A 131 -0.53 -13.06 -8.75
C SER A 131 -1.80 -13.07 -9.59
N GLN A 132 -1.66 -13.03 -10.92
CA GLN A 132 -2.81 -13.14 -11.80
C GLN A 132 -3.47 -14.52 -11.71
N ASP A 133 -2.69 -15.56 -11.46
CA ASP A 133 -3.21 -16.91 -11.23
C ASP A 133 -4.11 -16.92 -9.99
N GLU A 134 -3.71 -16.22 -8.93
CA GLU A 134 -4.53 -16.06 -7.73
C GLU A 134 -5.82 -15.27 -8.00
N VAL A 135 -5.72 -14.18 -8.77
CA VAL A 135 -6.89 -13.39 -9.19
C VAL A 135 -7.88 -14.28 -9.94
N ASN A 136 -7.39 -15.03 -10.95
CA ASN A 136 -8.20 -15.91 -11.78
C ASN A 136 -8.82 -17.03 -10.94
N ARG A 137 -8.05 -17.64 -10.03
CA ARG A 137 -8.52 -18.69 -9.12
C ARG A 137 -9.72 -18.24 -8.29
N ARG A 138 -9.65 -17.03 -7.73
CA ARG A 138 -10.73 -16.47 -6.91
C ARG A 138 -11.99 -16.21 -7.71
N LEU A 139 -11.87 -15.84 -8.99
CA LEU A 139 -13.03 -15.65 -9.88
C LEU A 139 -13.74 -16.97 -10.17
N VAL A 140 -13.02 -18.10 -10.23
CA VAL A 140 -13.59 -19.42 -10.58
C VAL A 140 -13.82 -20.34 -9.37
N GLY A 141 -13.48 -19.91 -8.15
CA GLY A 141 -13.70 -20.68 -6.92
C GLY A 141 -12.75 -21.87 -6.73
N GLY A 142 -11.52 -21.82 -7.27
CA GLY A 142 -10.56 -22.92 -7.17
C GLY A 142 -9.92 -23.07 -5.79
N VAL A 143 -9.65 -24.32 -5.37
CA VAL A 143 -8.94 -24.68 -4.13
C VAL A 143 -7.53 -25.18 -4.48
N ILE A 144 -6.50 -24.75 -3.74
CA ILE A 144 -5.14 -25.31 -3.82
C ILE A 144 -4.63 -25.53 -2.40
N ASP A 145 -3.79 -26.56 -2.23
CA ASP A 145 -2.95 -26.71 -1.05
C ASP A 145 -1.94 -25.56 -0.94
N GLY A 146 -1.85 -24.94 0.24
CA GLY A 146 -0.85 -23.90 0.50
C GLY A 146 0.56 -24.46 0.33
N VAL A 147 1.33 -23.91 -0.61
CA VAL A 147 2.76 -24.23 -0.73
C VAL A 147 3.50 -23.27 0.21
N PRO A 148 4.26 -23.77 1.20
CA PRO A 148 4.94 -22.93 2.19
C PRO A 148 6.15 -22.16 1.62
N ASN A 149 6.33 -22.11 0.31
CA ASN A 149 7.48 -21.50 -0.34
C ASN A 149 7.08 -20.34 -1.25
N ILE A 150 7.84 -19.25 -1.20
CA ILE A 150 7.69 -18.17 -2.19
C ILE A 150 8.15 -18.66 -3.56
N SER A 151 7.43 -18.31 -4.61
CA SER A 151 7.78 -18.74 -5.96
C SER A 151 8.98 -17.94 -6.52
N PRO A 152 9.76 -18.51 -7.46
CA PRO A 152 10.79 -17.76 -8.18
C PRO A 152 10.25 -16.50 -8.89
N GLU A 153 9.02 -16.55 -9.39
CA GLU A 153 8.34 -15.42 -10.01
C GLU A 153 8.07 -14.30 -8.99
N PHE A 154 7.66 -14.65 -7.77
CA PHE A 154 7.50 -13.68 -6.68
C PHE A 154 8.83 -13.01 -6.34
N VAL A 155 9.92 -13.78 -6.21
CA VAL A 155 11.26 -13.23 -5.95
C VAL A 155 11.69 -12.27 -7.06
N THR A 156 11.46 -12.64 -8.32
CA THR A 156 11.76 -11.78 -9.47
C THR A 156 10.95 -10.48 -9.42
N LYS A 157 9.65 -10.58 -9.11
CA LYS A 157 8.76 -9.42 -8.96
C LYS A 157 9.22 -8.51 -7.81
N LEU A 158 9.61 -9.08 -6.68
CA LEU A 158 10.10 -8.34 -5.52
C LEU A 158 11.31 -7.46 -5.88
N HIS A 159 12.35 -8.06 -6.49
CA HIS A 159 13.53 -7.31 -6.91
C HIS A 159 13.22 -6.24 -7.95
N ARG A 160 12.33 -6.54 -8.91
CA ARG A 160 11.89 -5.55 -9.89
C ARG A 160 11.23 -4.35 -9.22
N VAL A 161 10.33 -4.58 -8.26
CA VAL A 161 9.63 -3.52 -7.53
C VAL A 161 10.59 -2.66 -6.71
N ILE A 162 11.58 -3.28 -6.04
CA ILE A 162 12.61 -2.56 -5.28
C ILE A 162 13.45 -1.68 -6.21
N ASN A 163 13.90 -2.23 -7.35
CA ASN A 163 14.69 -1.48 -8.32
C ASN A 163 13.90 -0.33 -8.95
N GLU A 164 12.62 -0.54 -9.27
CA GLU A 164 11.74 0.52 -9.79
C GLU A 164 11.57 1.65 -8.76
N ALA A 165 11.38 1.32 -7.48
CA ALA A 165 11.30 2.30 -6.40
C ALA A 165 12.62 3.09 -6.24
N LYS A 166 13.75 2.39 -6.27
CA LYS A 166 15.08 3.00 -6.23
C LYS A 166 15.29 3.98 -7.38
N THR A 167 15.08 3.53 -8.63
CA THR A 167 15.25 4.38 -9.82
C THR A 167 14.33 5.60 -9.77
N GLN A 168 13.10 5.45 -9.25
CA GLN A 168 12.17 6.56 -9.08
C GLN A 168 12.68 7.60 -8.08
N MET A 169 13.26 7.18 -6.96
CA MET A 169 13.88 8.09 -5.99
C MET A 169 15.16 8.75 -6.53
N GLU A 170 16.06 7.98 -7.14
CA GLU A 170 17.32 8.50 -7.72
C GLU A 170 17.09 9.49 -8.87
N SER A 171 16.01 9.32 -9.62
CA SER A 171 15.64 10.24 -10.71
C SER A 171 15.06 11.56 -10.18
N PHE A 172 14.48 11.54 -8.97
CA PHE A 172 13.87 12.69 -8.35
C PHE A 172 14.89 13.54 -7.60
N ASP A 173 15.78 12.88 -6.85
CA ASP A 173 16.90 13.50 -6.18
C ASP A 173 18.12 12.60 -6.36
N SER A 174 19.22 13.17 -6.82
CA SER A 174 20.48 12.46 -7.04
C SER A 174 21.58 12.87 -6.04
N ASP A 175 21.22 13.59 -4.98
CA ASP A 175 22.16 13.94 -3.91
C ASP A 175 22.72 12.67 -3.24
N LEU A 176 24.03 12.65 -3.03
CA LEU A 176 24.75 11.54 -2.41
C LEU A 176 24.40 11.37 -0.92
N HIS A 177 23.81 12.39 -0.29
CA HIS A 177 23.38 12.37 1.11
C HIS A 177 21.91 11.97 1.28
N THR A 178 21.18 11.71 0.19
CA THR A 178 19.77 11.32 0.29
C THR A 178 19.64 9.83 0.61
N LYS A 179 18.90 9.54 1.66
CA LYS A 179 18.56 8.17 2.06
C LYS A 179 17.31 7.71 1.32
N TYR A 180 17.37 6.53 0.71
CA TYR A 180 16.23 5.92 0.01
C TYR A 180 15.61 4.77 0.81
N ILE A 181 14.28 4.78 0.92
CA ILE A 181 13.50 3.73 1.60
C ILE A 181 12.43 3.21 0.65
N ALA A 182 12.48 1.91 0.33
CA ALA A 182 11.39 1.21 -0.33
C ALA A 182 10.50 0.53 0.72
N TYR A 183 9.28 1.04 0.91
CA TYR A 183 8.29 0.48 1.83
C TYR A 183 7.34 -0.45 1.09
N LEU A 184 7.43 -1.75 1.34
CA LEU A 184 6.71 -2.77 0.58
C LEU A 184 5.55 -3.34 1.38
N VAL A 185 4.32 -3.07 0.94
CA VAL A 185 3.12 -3.75 1.43
C VAL A 185 2.90 -5.01 0.60
N ILE A 186 2.99 -6.19 1.21
CA ILE A 186 2.99 -7.46 0.48
C ILE A 186 1.70 -8.23 0.74
N ASN A 187 1.06 -8.64 -0.36
CA ASN A 187 -0.13 -9.48 -0.34
C ASN A 187 0.17 -10.80 -1.04
N PHE A 188 0.13 -11.88 -0.25
CA PHE A 188 0.46 -13.22 -0.72
C PHE A 188 -0.71 -13.92 -1.40
N ASP A 189 -0.38 -14.90 -2.24
CA ASP A 189 -1.33 -15.84 -2.86
C ASP A 189 -1.83 -16.90 -1.85
N ASP A 190 -1.99 -16.47 -0.60
CA ASP A 190 -2.40 -17.22 0.57
C ASP A 190 -3.52 -16.41 1.24
N ILE A 191 -4.77 -16.79 0.91
CA ILE A 191 -5.96 -16.08 1.36
C ILE A 191 -6.17 -16.17 2.88
N LEU A 192 -5.68 -17.24 3.51
CA LEU A 192 -5.80 -17.48 4.95
C LEU A 192 -4.60 -16.96 5.73
N HIS A 193 -3.51 -16.60 5.04
CA HIS A 193 -2.26 -16.10 5.62
C HIS A 193 -1.55 -17.11 6.53
N GLU A 194 -1.83 -18.40 6.34
CA GLU A 194 -1.31 -19.47 7.18
C GLU A 194 0.22 -19.59 7.10
N CYS A 195 0.80 -19.23 5.95
CA CYS A 195 2.23 -19.34 5.68
C CYS A 195 2.97 -18.00 5.73
N ALA A 196 2.32 -16.90 6.12
CA ALA A 196 2.89 -15.55 6.02
C ALA A 196 4.24 -15.38 6.74
N SER A 197 4.40 -15.92 7.94
CA SER A 197 5.67 -15.87 8.68
C SER A 197 6.78 -16.63 7.95
N GLN A 198 6.46 -17.73 7.28
CA GLN A 198 7.43 -18.51 6.50
C GLN A 198 7.84 -17.76 5.23
N TYR A 199 6.88 -17.09 4.57
CA TYR A 199 7.17 -16.24 3.42
C TYR A 199 8.04 -15.05 3.81
N GLU A 200 7.75 -14.40 4.95
CA GLU A 200 8.57 -13.31 5.47
C GLU A 200 10.03 -13.73 5.67
N ILE A 201 10.26 -14.89 6.32
CA ILE A 201 11.61 -15.43 6.53
C ILE A 201 12.32 -15.62 5.19
N GLN A 202 11.66 -16.26 4.22
CA GLN A 202 12.24 -16.50 2.89
C GLN A 202 12.56 -15.21 2.14
N ILE A 203 11.71 -14.20 2.24
CA ILE A 203 11.94 -12.88 1.65
C ILE A 203 13.16 -12.23 2.30
N ARG A 204 13.23 -12.21 3.62
CA ARG A 204 14.36 -11.61 4.36
C ARG A 204 15.67 -12.31 4.04
N GLU A 205 15.68 -13.64 4.00
CA GLU A 205 16.85 -14.40 3.57
C GLU A 205 17.25 -14.06 2.13
N ASN A 206 16.30 -13.95 1.21
CA ASN A 206 16.59 -13.60 -0.18
C ASN A 206 17.19 -12.19 -0.31
N LEU A 207 16.62 -11.21 0.38
CA LEU A 207 17.11 -9.82 0.41
C LEU A 207 18.49 -9.71 1.09
N SER A 208 18.77 -10.53 2.10
CA SER A 208 20.10 -10.57 2.72
C SER A 208 21.18 -11.14 1.79
N ARG A 209 20.82 -12.12 0.94
CA ARG A 209 21.73 -12.73 -0.03
C ARG A 209 21.92 -11.89 -1.28
N ASN A 210 20.91 -11.11 -1.65
CA ASN A 210 20.89 -10.28 -2.85
C ASN A 210 20.42 -8.86 -2.49
N PRO A 211 21.20 -8.09 -1.73
CA PRO A 211 20.80 -6.75 -1.34
C PRO A 211 20.77 -5.82 -2.56
N THR A 212 19.79 -4.91 -2.58
CA THR A 212 19.83 -3.76 -3.51
C THR A 212 20.61 -2.64 -2.83
N GLU A 213 21.81 -2.35 -3.32
CA GLU A 213 22.67 -1.31 -2.74
C GLU A 213 21.99 0.07 -2.79
N GLY A 214 22.20 0.87 -1.74
CA GLY A 214 21.71 2.26 -1.67
C GLY A 214 20.23 2.42 -1.38
N VAL A 215 19.47 1.35 -1.12
CA VAL A 215 18.06 1.43 -0.70
C VAL A 215 17.79 0.56 0.53
N GLU A 216 17.17 1.14 1.55
CA GLU A 216 16.65 0.39 2.68
C GLU A 216 15.28 -0.21 2.31
N VAL A 217 15.12 -1.51 2.46
CA VAL A 217 13.87 -2.21 2.14
C VAL A 217 13.11 -2.54 3.42
N ILE A 218 11.85 -2.13 3.48
CA ILE A 218 10.95 -2.33 4.60
C ILE A 218 9.80 -3.22 4.15
N LEU A 219 9.52 -4.28 4.91
CA LEU A 219 8.46 -5.22 4.62
C LEU A 219 7.30 -4.98 5.59
N ASP A 220 6.12 -4.76 5.05
CA ASP A 220 4.85 -4.73 5.77
C ASP A 220 3.95 -5.86 5.27
N ILE A 221 3.84 -6.89 6.11
CA ILE A 221 3.04 -8.09 5.88
C ILE A 221 1.95 -8.09 6.95
N LYS A 222 0.80 -7.48 6.64
CA LYS A 222 -0.40 -7.54 7.49
C LYS A 222 -1.31 -8.69 7.05
N PRO A 223 -2.18 -9.18 7.95
CA PRO A 223 -3.18 -10.19 7.60
C PRO A 223 -4.05 -9.73 6.41
N PRO A 224 -4.51 -10.67 5.58
CA PRO A 224 -5.15 -10.37 4.32
C PRO A 224 -6.58 -9.91 4.59
N TYR A 225 -6.80 -8.61 4.48
CA TYR A 225 -8.15 -8.07 4.34
C TYR A 225 -8.62 -8.03 2.89
N TYR A 226 -7.94 -8.77 2.01
CA TYR A 226 -8.09 -8.72 0.55
C TYR A 226 -9.51 -9.02 0.05
N SER A 227 -10.28 -9.81 0.78
CA SER A 227 -11.68 -10.11 0.45
C SER A 227 -12.59 -8.87 0.57
N ALA A 228 -12.23 -7.87 1.38
CA ALA A 228 -13.04 -6.68 1.60
C ALA A 228 -12.90 -5.62 0.49
N ILE A 229 -11.89 -5.75 -0.39
CA ILE A 229 -11.61 -4.80 -1.48
C ILE A 229 -12.48 -5.04 -2.73
N ARG A 230 -12.97 -6.27 -2.92
CA ARG A 230 -13.58 -6.73 -4.19
C ARG A 230 -15.11 -6.84 -4.18
N LEU A 231 -15.74 -6.81 -3.02
CA LEU A 231 -17.18 -6.95 -2.83
C LEU A 231 -17.77 -5.63 -2.34
#